data_AF-A0A1G7QGX4-F1
#
_entry.id   AF-A0A1G7QGX4-F1
#
_cell.length_a   1.000
_cell.length_b   1.000
_cell.length_c   1.000
_cell.angle_alpha   90.00
_cell.angle_beta   90.00
_cell.angle_gamma   90.00
#
_symmetry.space_group_name_H-M   'P 1'
#
loop_
_entity.id
_entity.type
_entity.pdbx_description
1 polymer ?
#
loop_
_entity_poly.entity_id
_entity_poly.type
_entity_poly.pdbx_seq_one_letter_code
_entity_poly.pdbx_strand_id
1 'polypeptide(L)'
;MNKKRNKMPIISAIVVIMLMLNGSAAAASSLTSSTPADEYLIVALGDSISAGYEPGMDEKSVPYGFVERLSEQGLFHGRTKSVNYGILGLTSTGLGNYVSAIKDGKQVTPNEIQQGLPDPRIAAFAAGTSTAKADLSNADLITITIGGNDIQKLLPDIKDMSSDQVKVQSTDILTNYALQVRSIVDTLIELNPEAQIVVADQYQPIPKIAGAGTYVTLQNVATSFTAVVDEIAEQYTAQGKNVKAAHVAEAFVGREISLTHIYPETDIHPNQKGYEEIAKVISKVVWDSYTETAAKKGEAEISIVVKGVELKSQYQPVLKNGQTFIAIKDITDAIGGESRWNSKTQSATVTYEGRSVVIPMGSNKITSNGETLTTASPAFLHKIGKESKTYVPLAILAQGLGLDVKYSGKTKTVFINL
;
A
#
# COMPACT_ATOMS: atom_id res chain seq x y z
N MET A 1 -16.19 -5.92 -67.42
CA MET A 1 -16.29 -7.40 -67.37
C MET A 1 -16.22 -7.84 -65.92
N ASN A 2 -17.23 -8.62 -65.48
CA ASN A 2 -17.36 -9.39 -64.21
C ASN A 2 -17.13 -8.66 -62.87
N LYS A 3 -17.98 -8.77 -61.84
CA LYS A 3 -19.29 -9.43 -61.65
C LYS A 3 -19.90 -8.82 -60.36
N LYS A 4 -21.22 -8.62 -60.38
CA LYS A 4 -22.11 -8.18 -59.29
C LYS A 4 -21.99 -9.04 -58.02
N ARG A 5 -22.29 -8.45 -56.83
CA ARG A 5 -23.54 -8.74 -56.07
C ARG A 5 -23.65 -7.94 -54.75
N ASN A 6 -24.76 -7.23 -54.62
CA ASN A 6 -25.36 -6.74 -53.37
C ASN A 6 -26.05 -7.89 -52.60
N LYS A 7 -26.11 -7.79 -51.26
CA LYS A 7 -27.32 -7.59 -50.43
C LYS A 7 -27.20 -8.22 -49.01
N MET A 8 -27.25 -7.33 -48.01
CA MET A 8 -28.01 -7.35 -46.73
C MET A 8 -27.87 -8.49 -45.69
N PRO A 9 -28.18 -8.19 -44.40
CA PRO A 9 -27.62 -8.86 -43.23
C PRO A 9 -28.50 -10.00 -42.68
N ILE A 10 -27.88 -10.92 -41.95
CA ILE A 10 -28.56 -12.00 -41.23
C ILE A 10 -28.45 -11.72 -39.73
N ILE A 11 -29.62 -11.48 -39.13
CA ILE A 11 -29.90 -11.56 -37.70
C ILE A 11 -29.69 -13.01 -37.25
N SER A 12 -28.91 -13.25 -36.20
CA SER A 12 -28.87 -14.55 -35.52
C SER A 12 -29.17 -14.37 -34.05
N ALA A 13 -30.34 -14.85 -33.67
CA ALA A 13 -30.83 -14.98 -32.31
C ALA A 13 -30.06 -16.09 -31.59
N ILE A 14 -29.59 -15.79 -30.38
CA ILE A 14 -28.98 -16.77 -29.48
C ILE A 14 -30.11 -17.49 -28.73
N VAL A 15 -30.19 -18.80 -28.93
CA VAL A 15 -31.08 -19.71 -28.20
C VAL A 15 -30.42 -20.09 -26.88
N VAL A 16 -31.07 -19.76 -25.77
CA VAL A 16 -30.73 -20.22 -24.42
C VAL A 16 -31.37 -21.60 -24.21
N ILE A 17 -30.56 -22.64 -24.04
CA ILE A 17 -31.02 -23.97 -23.62
C ILE A 17 -30.79 -24.09 -22.11
N MET A 18 -31.87 -24.02 -21.34
CA MET A 18 -31.94 -24.46 -19.95
C MET A 18 -32.04 -25.99 -19.91
N LEU A 19 -31.08 -26.65 -19.26
CA LEU A 19 -31.16 -28.06 -18.90
C LEU A 19 -31.25 -28.16 -17.38
N MET A 20 -32.42 -28.56 -16.89
CA MET A 20 -32.62 -29.00 -15.52
C MET A 20 -32.19 -30.47 -15.39
N LEU A 21 -31.37 -30.76 -14.39
CA LEU A 21 -31.09 -32.13 -13.93
C LEU A 21 -31.22 -32.18 -12.41
N ASN A 22 -32.28 -32.85 -11.95
CA ASN A 22 -32.42 -33.38 -10.61
C ASN A 22 -31.69 -34.74 -10.54
N GLY A 23 -30.92 -34.98 -9.46
CA GLY A 23 -30.57 -36.35 -9.08
C GLY A 23 -29.28 -36.53 -8.29
N SER A 24 -29.46 -36.82 -7.00
CA SER A 24 -28.62 -37.68 -6.15
C SER A 24 -27.40 -37.07 -5.45
N ALA A 25 -27.59 -36.81 -4.16
CA ALA A 25 -26.58 -36.48 -3.18
C ALA A 25 -25.55 -37.63 -3.03
N ALA A 26 -24.31 -37.34 -3.41
CA ALA A 26 -23.12 -38.00 -2.87
C ALA A 26 -22.47 -37.00 -1.91
N ALA A 27 -22.21 -37.44 -0.68
CA ALA A 27 -21.58 -36.65 0.38
C ALA A 27 -20.18 -36.22 -0.05
N ALA A 28 -20.07 -35.02 -0.64
CA ALA A 28 -18.83 -34.29 -0.72
C ALA A 28 -18.52 -33.80 0.69
N SER A 29 -17.53 -34.41 1.32
CA SER A 29 -16.88 -33.89 2.51
C SER A 29 -16.52 -32.42 2.26
N SER A 30 -17.30 -31.53 2.88
CA SER A 30 -17.06 -30.10 2.87
C SER A 30 -15.72 -29.88 3.55
N LEU A 31 -14.68 -29.69 2.74
CA LEU A 31 -13.52 -28.92 3.15
C LEU A 31 -14.08 -27.58 3.60
N THR A 32 -14.15 -27.41 4.91
CA THR A 32 -14.50 -26.16 5.55
C THR A 32 -13.62 -25.10 4.92
N SER A 33 -14.24 -24.23 4.13
CA SER A 33 -13.66 -22.97 3.74
C SER A 33 -13.37 -22.24 5.04
N SER A 34 -12.10 -22.24 5.45
CA SER A 34 -11.61 -21.29 6.43
C SER A 34 -12.06 -19.93 5.92
N THR A 35 -12.93 -19.25 6.66
CA THR A 35 -13.23 -17.83 6.45
C THR A 35 -11.90 -17.15 6.15
N PRO A 36 -11.72 -16.45 5.02
CA PRO A 36 -10.46 -15.79 4.74
C PRO A 36 -10.14 -14.92 5.94
N ALA A 37 -8.97 -15.11 6.56
CA ALA A 37 -8.51 -14.21 7.61
C ALA A 37 -8.67 -12.77 7.09
N ASP A 38 -9.34 -11.91 7.87
CA ASP A 38 -9.66 -10.54 7.46
C ASP A 38 -8.36 -9.81 7.07
N GLU A 39 -8.33 -9.29 5.86
CA GLU A 39 -7.16 -8.61 5.29
C GLU A 39 -7.18 -7.15 5.75
N TYR A 40 -6.11 -6.72 6.44
CA TYR A 40 -5.97 -5.36 6.95
C TYR A 40 -5.98 -4.36 5.78
N LEU A 41 -6.97 -3.48 5.76
CA LEU A 41 -7.19 -2.52 4.68
C LEU A 41 -6.72 -1.12 5.09
N ILE A 42 -5.70 -0.63 4.39
CA ILE A 42 -5.22 0.75 4.47
C ILE A 42 -5.90 1.58 3.37
N VAL A 43 -6.54 2.69 3.72
CA VAL A 43 -7.09 3.66 2.75
C VAL A 43 -6.40 5.02 2.93
N ALA A 44 -5.70 5.47 1.90
CA ALA A 44 -5.06 6.78 1.91
C ALA A 44 -5.94 7.85 1.25
N LEU A 45 -6.14 8.98 1.94
CA LEU A 45 -6.82 10.17 1.45
C LEU A 45 -5.83 11.34 1.48
N GLY A 46 -5.80 12.15 0.42
CA GLY A 46 -4.93 13.32 0.46
C GLY A 46 -4.63 13.94 -0.88
N ASP A 47 -3.53 14.68 -0.91
CA ASP A 47 -3.02 15.36 -2.10
C ASP A 47 -1.95 14.53 -2.84
N SER A 48 -1.00 15.22 -3.49
CA SER A 48 0.10 14.62 -4.23
C SER A 48 1.05 13.78 -3.37
N ILE A 49 1.13 14.07 -2.06
CA ILE A 49 1.95 13.27 -1.13
C ILE A 49 1.32 11.88 -0.95
N SER A 50 0.00 11.82 -0.76
CA SER A 50 -0.74 10.55 -0.74
C SER A 50 -0.64 9.82 -2.07
N ALA A 51 -0.71 10.54 -3.19
CA ALA A 51 -0.58 9.94 -4.52
C ALA A 51 0.79 9.30 -4.78
N GLY A 52 1.81 9.60 -3.96
CA GLY A 52 3.18 9.13 -4.16
C GLY A 52 3.84 9.80 -5.37
N TYR A 53 3.47 11.05 -5.65
CA TYR A 53 3.94 11.79 -6.82
C TYR A 53 5.44 12.11 -6.75
N GLU A 54 6.13 11.92 -7.87
CA GLU A 54 7.47 12.44 -8.14
C GLU A 54 7.46 13.15 -9.50
N PRO A 55 8.37 14.11 -9.73
CA PRO A 55 8.51 14.79 -11.02
C PRO A 55 8.61 13.80 -12.20
N GLY A 56 7.86 14.10 -13.25
CA GLY A 56 7.82 13.28 -14.47
C GLY A 56 6.83 12.11 -14.44
N MET A 57 6.10 11.90 -13.34
CA MET A 57 5.00 10.93 -13.32
C MET A 57 3.79 11.40 -14.15
N ASP A 58 3.13 10.43 -14.78
CA ASP A 58 1.92 10.55 -15.60
C ASP A 58 0.85 9.51 -15.18
N GLU A 59 -0.28 9.45 -15.89
CA GLU A 59 -1.35 8.50 -15.56
C GLU A 59 -0.99 7.01 -15.73
N LYS A 60 0.16 6.69 -16.35
CA LYS A 60 0.66 5.31 -16.54
C LYS A 60 1.69 4.93 -15.50
N SER A 61 2.17 5.90 -14.72
CA SER A 61 3.17 5.70 -13.70
C SER A 61 2.60 4.89 -12.54
N VAL A 62 3.37 3.91 -12.06
CA VAL A 62 3.02 3.14 -10.86
C VAL A 62 3.72 3.79 -9.67
N PRO A 63 2.99 4.47 -8.76
CA PRO A 63 3.59 5.14 -7.61
C PRO A 63 4.31 4.13 -6.71
N TYR A 64 5.38 4.61 -6.07
CA TYR A 64 5.98 3.96 -4.92
C TYR A 64 6.29 5.04 -3.88
N GLY A 65 5.24 5.53 -3.24
CA GLY A 65 5.26 6.55 -2.21
C GLY A 65 5.23 5.94 -0.81
N PHE A 66 4.67 6.70 0.15
CA PHE A 66 4.56 6.21 1.52
C PHE A 66 3.44 5.15 1.66
N VAL A 67 2.37 5.23 0.88
CA VAL A 67 1.22 4.31 0.97
C VAL A 67 1.62 2.89 0.63
N GLU A 68 2.40 2.69 -0.44
CA GLU A 68 2.91 1.37 -0.81
C GLU A 68 3.87 0.83 0.25
N ARG A 69 4.67 1.69 0.87
CA ARG A 69 5.55 1.31 1.98
C ARG A 69 4.76 0.95 3.24
N LEU A 70 3.66 1.64 3.55
CA LEU A 70 2.77 1.26 4.65
C LEU A 70 2.12 -0.09 4.39
N SER A 71 1.71 -0.36 3.15
CA SER A 71 1.21 -1.68 2.74
C SER A 71 2.26 -2.77 2.99
N GLU A 72 3.52 -2.52 2.63
CA GLU A 72 4.65 -3.41 2.93
C GLU A 72 4.89 -3.59 4.43
N GLN A 73 4.74 -2.53 5.23
CA GLN A 73 4.86 -2.62 6.69
C GLN A 73 3.71 -3.42 7.31
N GLY A 74 2.48 -3.23 6.85
CA GLY A 74 1.33 -4.01 7.32
C GLY A 74 1.50 -5.52 7.06
N LEU A 75 2.23 -5.92 6.02
CA LEU A 75 2.55 -7.34 5.76
C LEU A 75 3.39 -7.99 6.88
N PHE A 76 4.08 -7.21 7.72
CA PHE A 76 4.72 -7.71 8.93
C PHE A 76 3.72 -8.00 10.07
N HIS A 77 2.50 -7.47 9.99
CA HIS A 77 1.47 -7.60 11.02
C HIS A 77 0.31 -8.52 10.60
N GLY A 78 0.19 -8.82 9.32
CA GLY A 78 -0.83 -9.71 8.79
C GLY A 78 -1.05 -9.53 7.30
N ARG A 79 -2.04 -10.23 6.74
CA ARG A 79 -2.47 -9.99 5.37
C ARG A 79 -2.90 -8.53 5.25
N THR A 80 -2.31 -7.79 4.31
CA THR A 80 -2.55 -6.35 4.16
C THR A 80 -2.73 -5.99 2.70
N LYS A 81 -3.64 -5.05 2.45
CA LYS A 81 -3.75 -4.32 1.18
C LYS A 81 -3.90 -2.83 1.42
N SER A 82 -3.71 -2.05 0.36
CA SER A 82 -3.91 -0.61 0.39
C SER A 82 -4.71 -0.12 -0.82
N VAL A 83 -5.54 0.90 -0.60
CA VAL A 83 -6.23 1.69 -1.63
C VAL A 83 -5.83 3.15 -1.46
N ASN A 84 -5.55 3.82 -2.59
CA ASN A 84 -4.98 5.17 -2.57
C ASN A 84 -5.86 6.15 -3.35
N TYR A 85 -6.40 7.14 -2.64
CA TYR A 85 -7.20 8.25 -3.16
C TYR A 85 -6.47 9.60 -3.01
N GLY A 86 -5.14 9.60 -3.16
CA GLY A 86 -4.36 10.82 -3.29
C GLY A 86 -4.61 11.52 -4.64
N ILE A 87 -5.03 12.78 -4.58
CA ILE A 87 -5.39 13.60 -5.74
C ILE A 87 -4.42 14.78 -5.88
N LEU A 88 -3.75 14.91 -7.03
CA LEU A 88 -2.78 15.99 -7.24
C LEU A 88 -3.43 17.37 -7.12
N GLY A 89 -2.80 18.28 -6.36
CA GLY A 89 -3.25 19.66 -6.17
C GLY A 89 -4.46 19.85 -5.25
N LEU A 90 -4.94 18.79 -4.60
CA LEU A 90 -6.09 18.86 -3.69
C LEU A 90 -5.79 19.72 -2.46
N THR A 91 -6.75 20.56 -2.08
CA THR A 91 -6.72 21.35 -0.82
C THR A 91 -7.57 20.68 0.26
N SER A 92 -7.46 21.13 1.51
CA SER A 92 -8.31 20.64 2.60
C SER A 92 -9.82 20.84 2.32
N THR A 93 -10.19 21.95 1.70
CA THR A 93 -11.59 22.19 1.25
C THR A 93 -12.00 21.19 0.16
N GLY A 94 -11.14 20.96 -0.85
CA GLY A 94 -11.42 20.00 -1.90
C GLY A 94 -11.58 18.57 -1.38
N LEU A 95 -10.73 18.17 -0.43
CA LEU A 95 -10.85 16.87 0.24
C LEU A 95 -12.16 16.77 1.03
N GLY A 96 -12.57 17.84 1.72
CA GLY A 96 -13.86 17.89 2.41
C GLY A 96 -15.04 17.66 1.48
N ASN A 97 -15.07 18.33 0.33
CA ASN A 97 -16.10 18.12 -0.69
C ASN A 97 -16.11 16.67 -1.20
N TYR A 98 -14.92 16.10 -1.45
CA TYR A 98 -14.81 14.72 -1.93
C TYR A 98 -15.31 13.70 -0.91
N VAL A 99 -14.86 13.82 0.34
CA VAL A 99 -15.26 12.91 1.42
C VAL A 99 -16.76 13.03 1.72
N SER A 100 -17.34 14.23 1.67
CA SER A 100 -18.79 14.41 1.76
C SER A 100 -19.53 13.70 0.62
N ALA A 101 -19.07 13.84 -0.62
CA ALA A 101 -19.66 13.16 -1.77
C ALA A 101 -19.57 11.63 -1.66
N ILE A 102 -18.44 11.12 -1.15
CA ILE A 102 -18.24 9.71 -0.84
C ILE A 102 -19.25 9.24 0.19
N LYS A 103 -19.41 9.96 1.32
CA LYS A 103 -20.40 9.62 2.35
C LYS A 103 -21.80 9.51 1.77
N ASP A 104 -22.19 10.47 0.94
CA ASP A 104 -23.52 10.49 0.34
C ASP A 104 -23.71 9.43 -0.76
N GLY A 105 -22.63 8.78 -1.21
CA GLY A 105 -22.64 7.89 -2.37
C GLY A 105 -23.04 8.60 -3.66
N LYS A 106 -22.86 9.93 -3.70
CA LYS A 106 -23.27 10.78 -4.81
C LYS A 106 -22.17 10.82 -5.86
N GLN A 107 -22.53 10.64 -7.13
CA GLN A 107 -21.62 10.94 -8.23
C GLN A 107 -21.43 12.45 -8.32
N VAL A 108 -20.17 12.89 -8.38
CA VAL A 108 -19.80 14.30 -8.51
C VAL A 108 -18.95 14.53 -9.74
N THR A 109 -18.84 15.78 -10.15
CA THR A 109 -17.92 16.24 -11.18
C THR A 109 -16.58 16.66 -10.55
N PRO A 110 -15.47 16.65 -11.31
CA PRO A 110 -14.19 17.19 -10.85
C PRO A 110 -14.28 18.59 -10.24
N ASN A 111 -15.09 19.49 -10.83
CA ASN A 111 -15.24 20.86 -10.35
C ASN A 111 -16.05 20.97 -9.05
N GLU A 112 -16.93 20.02 -8.76
CA GLU A 112 -17.63 19.94 -7.47
C GLU A 112 -16.68 19.46 -6.36
N ILE A 113 -15.64 18.69 -6.69
CA ILE A 113 -14.55 18.38 -5.75
C ILE A 113 -13.71 19.64 -5.54
N GLN A 114 -13.04 20.11 -6.60
CA GLN A 114 -12.26 21.34 -6.59
C GLN A 114 -12.01 21.80 -8.03
N GLN A 115 -12.23 23.09 -8.28
CA GLN A 115 -11.98 23.68 -9.60
C GLN A 115 -10.49 23.66 -9.94
N GLY A 116 -10.16 23.34 -11.19
CA GLY A 116 -8.81 23.44 -11.72
C GLY A 116 -7.82 22.42 -11.18
N LEU A 117 -8.28 21.26 -10.69
CA LEU A 117 -7.40 20.18 -10.27
C LEU A 117 -6.49 19.71 -11.42
N PRO A 118 -5.17 19.59 -11.22
CA PRO A 118 -4.23 19.15 -12.24
C PRO A 118 -4.20 17.62 -12.42
N ASP A 119 -4.84 16.85 -11.55
CA ASP A 119 -4.77 15.38 -11.58
C ASP A 119 -5.46 14.80 -12.83
N PRO A 120 -4.74 14.09 -13.72
CA PRO A 120 -5.34 13.50 -14.92
C PRO A 120 -6.38 12.41 -14.60
N ARG A 121 -6.39 11.88 -13.38
CA ARG A 121 -7.28 10.82 -12.91
C ARG A 121 -8.55 11.35 -12.25
N ILE A 122 -8.71 12.67 -12.10
CA ILE A 122 -9.81 13.26 -11.31
C ILE A 122 -11.20 12.82 -11.75
N ALA A 123 -11.43 12.62 -13.05
CA ALA A 123 -12.71 12.12 -13.55
C ALA A 123 -13.05 10.73 -13.01
N ALA A 124 -12.04 9.85 -12.85
CA ALA A 124 -12.23 8.51 -12.29
C ALA A 124 -12.52 8.58 -10.79
N PHE A 125 -11.81 9.42 -10.04
CA PHE A 125 -12.09 9.63 -8.60
C PHE A 125 -13.50 10.17 -8.36
N ALA A 126 -13.94 11.14 -9.17
CA ALA A 126 -15.26 11.76 -9.07
C ALA A 126 -16.40 10.79 -9.42
N ALA A 127 -16.17 9.86 -10.36
CA ALA A 127 -17.12 8.79 -10.69
C ALA A 127 -17.09 7.62 -9.69
N GLY A 128 -15.95 7.41 -9.00
CA GLY A 128 -15.69 6.26 -8.13
C GLY A 128 -16.11 6.42 -6.67
N THR A 129 -16.94 7.41 -6.33
CA THR A 129 -17.31 7.71 -4.93
C THR A 129 -17.99 6.54 -4.22
N SER A 130 -18.78 5.72 -4.91
CA SER A 130 -19.40 4.53 -4.32
C SER A 130 -18.38 3.46 -3.93
N THR A 131 -17.32 3.27 -4.72
CA THR A 131 -16.24 2.34 -4.39
C THR A 131 -15.44 2.86 -3.21
N ALA A 132 -15.08 4.15 -3.23
CA ALA A 132 -14.40 4.80 -2.11
C ALA A 132 -15.20 4.75 -0.81
N LYS A 133 -16.54 4.83 -0.88
CA LYS A 133 -17.40 4.64 0.29
C LYS A 133 -17.23 3.23 0.87
N ALA A 134 -17.28 2.21 0.02
CA ALA A 134 -17.11 0.82 0.45
C ALA A 134 -15.71 0.60 1.05
N ASP A 135 -14.66 1.13 0.44
CA ASP A 135 -13.30 0.99 0.94
C ASP A 135 -13.11 1.70 2.29
N LEU A 136 -13.60 2.93 2.45
CA LEU A 136 -13.54 3.66 3.73
C LEU A 136 -14.39 3.00 4.84
N SER A 137 -15.57 2.48 4.50
CA SER A 137 -16.44 1.77 5.45
C SER A 137 -15.83 0.45 5.98
N ASN A 138 -14.84 -0.12 5.28
CA ASN A 138 -14.17 -1.35 5.69
C ASN A 138 -12.69 -1.13 6.03
N ALA A 139 -12.21 0.11 6.07
CA ALA A 139 -10.82 0.42 6.35
C ALA A 139 -10.46 0.11 7.81
N ASP A 140 -9.32 -0.53 8.04
CA ASP A 140 -8.72 -0.63 9.37
C ASP A 140 -7.89 0.62 9.69
N LEU A 141 -7.22 1.17 8.68
CA LEU A 141 -6.41 2.37 8.76
C LEU A 141 -6.80 3.36 7.67
N ILE A 142 -7.05 4.61 8.05
CA ILE A 142 -7.23 5.73 7.12
C ILE A 142 -6.11 6.74 7.36
N THR A 143 -5.30 7.04 6.35
CA THR A 143 -4.26 8.08 6.44
C THR A 143 -4.69 9.34 5.71
N ILE A 144 -4.47 10.51 6.30
CA ILE A 144 -4.77 11.82 5.72
C ILE A 144 -3.48 12.62 5.57
N THR A 145 -3.08 12.95 4.34
CA THR A 145 -2.02 13.92 4.06
C THR A 145 -2.57 15.06 3.19
N ILE A 146 -2.84 16.20 3.80
CA ILE A 146 -3.47 17.34 3.13
C ILE A 146 -3.04 18.65 3.80
N GLY A 147 -3.10 19.76 3.06
CA GLY A 147 -2.84 21.10 3.59
C GLY A 147 -1.62 21.79 2.97
N GLY A 148 -0.75 21.04 2.28
CA GLY A 148 0.38 21.62 1.56
C GLY A 148 -0.08 22.66 0.53
N ASN A 149 -1.11 22.34 -0.26
CA ASN A 149 -1.71 23.24 -1.25
C ASN A 149 -2.49 24.43 -0.63
N ASP A 150 -2.94 24.30 0.62
CA ASP A 150 -3.57 25.39 1.37
C ASP A 150 -2.53 26.45 1.75
N ILE A 151 -1.38 26.00 2.27
CA ILE A 151 -0.26 26.86 2.69
C ILE A 151 0.57 27.36 1.52
N GLN A 152 0.63 26.63 0.40
CA GLN A 152 1.38 27.01 -0.80
C GLN A 152 0.99 28.40 -1.32
N LYS A 153 -0.25 28.83 -1.08
CA LYS A 153 -0.76 30.17 -1.43
C LYS A 153 0.03 31.32 -0.80
N LEU A 154 0.74 31.07 0.31
CA LEU A 154 1.60 32.06 0.96
C LEU A 154 2.95 32.24 0.25
N LEU A 155 3.44 31.23 -0.46
CA LEU A 155 4.83 31.19 -0.94
C LEU A 155 5.20 32.28 -1.97
N PRO A 156 4.34 32.67 -2.93
CA PRO A 156 4.69 33.69 -3.90
C PRO A 156 5.02 35.05 -3.28
N ASP A 157 4.30 35.44 -2.23
CA ASP A 157 4.39 36.78 -1.64
C ASP A 157 5.27 36.81 -0.37
N ILE A 158 5.68 35.65 0.15
CA ILE A 158 6.30 35.55 1.47
C ILE A 158 7.59 36.37 1.63
N LYS A 159 8.31 36.65 0.54
CA LYS A 159 9.55 37.44 0.56
C LYS A 159 9.30 38.91 0.79
N ASP A 160 8.09 39.39 0.47
CA ASP A 160 7.68 40.79 0.57
C ASP A 160 6.84 41.07 1.82
N MET A 161 6.56 40.04 2.62
CA MET A 161 5.75 40.13 3.84
C MET A 161 6.60 40.29 5.10
N SER A 162 6.11 41.07 6.05
CA SER A 162 6.64 41.07 7.42
C SER A 162 6.31 39.77 8.14
N SER A 163 7.07 39.43 9.18
CA SER A 163 6.78 38.25 10.01
C SER A 163 5.36 38.27 10.61
N ASP A 164 4.85 39.45 10.98
CA ASP A 164 3.48 39.60 11.49
C ASP A 164 2.43 39.34 10.41
N GLN A 165 2.66 39.80 9.18
CA GLN A 165 1.76 39.52 8.06
C GLN A 165 1.72 38.02 7.75
N VAL A 166 2.88 37.34 7.75
CA VAL A 166 2.93 35.88 7.53
C VAL A 166 2.20 35.16 8.66
N LYS A 167 2.37 35.59 9.91
CA LYS A 167 1.66 35.00 11.05
C LYS A 167 0.15 35.15 10.93
N VAL A 168 -0.36 36.34 10.58
CA VAL A 168 -1.80 36.56 10.41
C VAL A 168 -2.37 35.68 9.29
N GLN A 169 -1.77 35.72 8.10
CA GLN A 169 -2.29 34.95 6.96
C GLN A 169 -2.17 33.43 7.18
N SER A 170 -1.08 32.96 7.77
CA SER A 170 -0.96 31.53 8.13
C SER A 170 -1.98 31.12 9.18
N THR A 171 -2.32 31.98 10.15
CA THR A 171 -3.36 31.70 11.14
C THR A 171 -4.74 31.54 10.47
N ASP A 172 -5.08 32.40 9.52
CA ASP A 172 -6.36 32.30 8.78
C ASP A 172 -6.44 31.01 7.96
N ILE A 173 -5.36 30.66 7.26
CA ILE A 173 -5.28 29.41 6.48
C ILE A 173 -5.40 28.20 7.40
N LEU A 174 -4.66 28.19 8.51
CA LEU A 174 -4.67 27.08 9.46
C LEU A 174 -6.01 26.94 10.19
N THR A 175 -6.72 28.06 10.42
CA THR A 175 -8.09 28.03 10.97
C THR A 175 -9.05 27.35 10.00
N ASN A 176 -9.00 27.70 8.71
CA ASN A 176 -9.82 27.04 7.70
C ASN A 176 -9.44 25.56 7.54
N TYR A 177 -8.13 25.26 7.48
CA TYR A 177 -7.63 23.89 7.44
C TYR A 177 -8.19 23.05 8.61
N ALA A 178 -8.13 23.58 9.83
CA ALA A 178 -8.61 22.88 11.01
C ALA A 178 -10.12 22.60 10.95
N LEU A 179 -10.91 23.57 10.47
CA LEU A 179 -12.35 23.38 10.25
C LEU A 179 -12.63 22.27 9.23
N GLN A 180 -11.91 22.28 8.10
CA GLN A 180 -12.08 21.28 7.05
C GLN A 180 -11.68 19.89 7.51
N VAL A 181 -10.52 19.74 8.17
CA VAL A 181 -10.03 18.44 8.64
C VAL A 181 -10.90 17.87 9.75
N ARG A 182 -11.40 18.67 10.69
CA ARG A 182 -12.40 18.21 11.66
C ARG A 182 -13.66 17.68 10.97
N SER A 183 -14.21 18.42 10.02
CA SER A 183 -15.38 17.96 9.26
C SER A 183 -15.12 16.66 8.48
N ILE A 184 -13.91 16.48 7.93
CA ILE A 184 -13.50 15.24 7.26
C ILE A 184 -13.45 14.10 8.28
N VAL A 185 -12.77 14.29 9.41
CA VAL A 185 -12.62 13.27 10.45
C VAL A 185 -13.99 12.87 11.03
N ASP A 186 -14.89 13.82 11.30
CA ASP A 186 -16.27 13.55 11.70
C ASP A 186 -16.99 12.63 10.70
N THR A 187 -16.85 12.95 9.41
CA THR A 187 -17.47 12.18 8.31
C THR A 187 -16.91 10.76 8.24
N LEU A 188 -15.60 10.59 8.41
CA LEU A 188 -14.94 9.29 8.39
C LEU A 188 -15.33 8.44 9.60
N ILE A 189 -15.42 9.04 10.80
CA ILE A 189 -15.89 8.35 12.01
C ILE A 189 -17.35 7.92 11.87
N GLU A 190 -18.19 8.71 11.19
CA GLU A 190 -19.58 8.32 10.90
C GLU A 190 -19.64 7.15 9.92
N LEU A 191 -18.76 7.12 8.90
CA LEU A 191 -18.68 6.03 7.94
C LEU A 191 -18.12 4.74 8.53
N ASN A 192 -17.14 4.87 9.42
CA ASN A 192 -16.42 3.76 10.04
C ASN A 192 -15.88 4.18 11.42
N PRO A 193 -16.62 3.91 12.50
CA PRO A 193 -16.21 4.30 13.85
C PRO A 193 -15.04 3.48 14.42
N GLU A 194 -14.71 2.34 13.81
CA GLU A 194 -13.65 1.43 14.28
C GLU A 194 -12.29 1.70 13.63
N ALA A 195 -12.25 2.41 12.50
CA ALA A 195 -11.01 2.73 11.80
C ALA A 195 -10.05 3.57 12.67
N GLN A 196 -8.76 3.25 12.62
CA GLN A 196 -7.72 4.18 13.05
C GLN A 196 -7.55 5.26 11.99
N ILE A 197 -7.61 6.53 12.38
CA ILE A 197 -7.36 7.66 11.48
C ILE A 197 -6.03 8.32 11.86
N VAL A 198 -5.12 8.45 10.91
CA VAL A 198 -3.83 9.13 11.10
C VAL A 198 -3.79 10.38 10.23
N VAL A 199 -3.68 11.55 10.86
CA VAL A 199 -3.54 12.84 10.17
C VAL A 199 -2.07 13.25 10.24
N ALA A 200 -1.43 13.42 9.07
CA ALA A 200 -0.05 13.88 9.00
C ALA A 200 0.02 15.41 8.93
N ASP A 201 0.96 16.00 9.67
CA ASP A 201 1.33 17.39 9.50
C ASP A 201 2.11 17.60 8.18
N GLN A 202 2.43 18.86 7.87
CA GLN A 202 3.05 19.25 6.61
C GLN A 202 4.47 19.74 6.84
N TYR A 203 5.43 19.12 6.15
CA TYR A 203 6.81 19.56 6.16
C TYR A 203 7.00 20.85 5.36
N GLN A 204 8.10 21.54 5.66
CA GLN A 204 8.53 22.72 4.96
C GLN A 204 9.62 22.33 3.92
N PRO A 205 9.38 22.48 2.61
CA PRO A 205 10.32 21.99 1.56
C PRO A 205 11.47 22.94 1.19
N ILE A 206 11.40 24.22 1.58
CA ILE A 206 12.35 25.27 1.18
C ILE A 206 13.59 25.21 2.08
N PRO A 207 14.78 24.92 1.54
CA PRO A 207 15.97 24.74 2.37
C PRO A 207 16.52 26.07 2.88
N LYS A 208 17.21 26.03 4.03
CA LYS A 208 17.81 27.22 4.67
C LYS A 208 18.71 28.05 3.76
N ILE A 209 19.41 27.41 2.81
CA ILE A 209 20.28 28.07 1.83
C ILE A 209 19.52 28.99 0.86
N ALA A 210 18.21 28.78 0.65
CA ALA A 210 17.37 29.65 -0.16
C ALA A 210 17.06 31.01 0.52
N GLY A 211 17.28 31.11 1.83
CA GLY A 211 17.13 32.36 2.60
C GLY A 211 16.88 32.08 4.08
N ALA A 212 17.84 32.40 4.94
CA ALA A 212 17.79 32.03 6.36
C ALA A 212 16.62 32.67 7.14
N GLY A 213 16.25 33.92 6.81
CA GLY A 213 15.10 34.60 7.45
C GLY A 213 13.76 33.97 7.05
N THR A 214 13.55 33.81 5.74
CA THR A 214 12.36 33.14 5.19
C THR A 214 12.23 31.69 5.69
N TYR A 215 13.35 30.98 5.83
CA TYR A 215 13.39 29.63 6.39
C TYR A 215 12.84 29.57 7.81
N VAL A 216 13.30 30.45 8.71
CA VAL A 216 12.80 30.50 10.09
C VAL A 216 11.32 30.81 10.13
N THR A 217 10.85 31.75 9.31
CA THR A 217 9.42 32.09 9.20
C THR A 217 8.60 30.90 8.74
N LEU A 218 9.02 30.20 7.68
CA LEU A 218 8.33 29.03 7.16
C LEU A 218 8.35 27.85 8.13
N GLN A 219 9.44 27.68 8.89
CA GLN A 219 9.53 26.67 9.93
C GLN A 219 8.53 26.95 11.07
N ASN A 220 8.35 28.21 11.46
CA ASN A 220 7.33 28.59 12.45
C ASN A 220 5.90 28.32 11.96
N VAL A 221 5.65 28.49 10.66
CA VAL A 221 4.37 28.11 10.04
C VAL A 221 4.18 26.59 10.11
N ALA A 222 5.21 25.80 9.76
CA ALA A 222 5.15 24.34 9.88
C ALA A 222 4.92 23.88 11.33
N THR A 223 5.58 24.49 12.31
CA THR A 223 5.33 24.23 13.74
C THR A 223 3.89 24.57 14.15
N SER A 224 3.34 25.67 13.64
CA SER A 224 1.94 26.05 13.91
C SER A 224 0.97 25.06 13.26
N PHE A 225 1.31 24.54 12.08
CA PHE A 225 0.56 23.48 11.41
C PHE A 225 0.55 22.20 12.26
N THR A 226 1.73 21.74 12.72
CA THR A 226 1.85 20.58 13.61
C THR A 226 0.97 20.72 14.85
N ALA A 227 1.01 21.89 15.52
CA ALA A 227 0.18 22.16 16.69
C ALA A 227 -1.33 22.07 16.39
N VAL A 228 -1.78 22.50 15.21
CA VAL A 228 -3.17 22.36 14.79
C VAL A 228 -3.55 20.89 14.56
N VAL A 229 -2.67 20.09 13.97
CA VAL A 229 -2.90 18.64 13.79
C VAL A 229 -2.96 17.92 15.13
N ASP A 230 -2.09 18.29 16.08
CA ASP A 230 -2.12 17.79 17.45
C ASP A 230 -3.44 18.13 18.15
N GLU A 231 -3.88 19.39 18.09
CA GLU A 231 -5.14 19.84 18.69
C GLU A 231 -6.34 19.04 18.13
N ILE A 232 -6.36 18.78 16.82
CA ILE A 232 -7.39 17.95 16.19
C ILE A 232 -7.34 16.53 16.74
N ALA A 233 -6.17 15.88 16.73
CA ALA A 233 -6.03 14.50 17.21
C ALA A 233 -6.37 14.36 18.70
N GLU A 234 -5.94 15.30 19.53
CA GLU A 234 -6.25 15.37 20.97
C GLU A 234 -7.75 15.56 21.21
N GLN A 235 -8.41 16.45 20.45
CA GLN A 235 -9.85 16.67 20.54
C GLN A 235 -10.64 15.37 20.33
N TYR A 236 -10.27 14.57 19.32
CA TYR A 236 -10.95 13.30 19.02
C TYR A 236 -10.54 12.19 19.99
N THR A 237 -9.28 12.14 20.40
CA THR A 237 -8.80 11.21 21.43
C THR A 237 -9.55 11.42 22.75
N ALA A 238 -9.78 12.68 23.16
CA ALA A 238 -10.56 13.02 24.35
C ALA A 238 -12.03 12.56 24.27
N GLN A 239 -12.55 12.34 23.05
CA GLN A 239 -13.88 11.78 22.80
C GLN A 239 -13.87 10.24 22.66
N GLY A 240 -12.73 9.59 22.93
CA GLY A 240 -12.56 8.14 22.81
C GLY A 240 -12.45 7.64 21.37
N LYS A 241 -12.15 8.51 20.40
CA LYS A 241 -11.97 8.14 18.99
C LYS A 241 -10.51 7.83 18.69
N ASN A 242 -10.25 6.89 17.77
CA ASN A 242 -8.90 6.47 17.41
C ASN A 242 -8.31 7.37 16.31
N VAL A 243 -8.05 8.64 16.65
CA VAL A 243 -7.43 9.63 15.76
C VAL A 243 -6.05 9.97 16.29
N LYS A 244 -5.03 9.93 15.42
CA LYS A 244 -3.62 10.17 15.78
C LYS A 244 -2.99 11.21 14.86
N ALA A 245 -2.07 11.99 15.42
CA ALA A 245 -1.18 12.86 14.66
C ALA A 245 0.08 12.11 14.22
N ALA A 246 0.56 12.37 13.01
CA ALA A 246 1.86 11.91 12.50
C ALA A 246 2.74 13.12 12.19
N HIS A 247 3.86 13.23 12.91
CA HIS A 247 4.80 14.37 12.85
C HIS A 247 5.84 14.20 11.74
N VAL A 248 5.40 14.35 10.50
CA VAL A 248 6.25 14.29 9.29
C VAL A 248 7.17 15.50 9.21
N ALA A 249 6.70 16.68 9.62
CA ALA A 249 7.43 17.95 9.48
C ALA A 249 8.80 17.90 10.17
N GLU A 250 8.88 17.33 11.38
CA GLU A 250 10.13 17.20 12.14
C GLU A 250 11.19 16.39 11.38
N ALA A 251 10.78 15.31 10.70
CA ALA A 251 11.69 14.42 9.98
C ALA A 251 12.40 15.09 8.79
N PHE A 252 11.87 16.21 8.30
CA PHE A 252 12.39 16.96 7.15
C PHE A 252 13.29 18.14 7.53
N VAL A 253 13.27 18.60 8.79
CA VAL A 253 14.04 19.76 9.23
C VAL A 253 15.53 19.56 8.98
N GLY A 254 16.13 20.44 8.18
CA GLY A 254 17.54 20.40 7.79
C GLY A 254 17.89 19.30 6.77
N ARG A 255 16.89 18.53 6.31
CA ARG A 255 17.03 17.42 5.34
C ARG A 255 16.27 17.69 4.05
N GLU A 256 15.74 18.91 3.86
CA GLU A 256 14.82 19.27 2.78
C GLU A 256 15.40 18.92 1.41
N ILE A 257 16.66 19.29 1.15
CA ILE A 257 17.37 18.97 -0.11
C ILE A 257 17.52 17.45 -0.31
N SER A 258 17.75 16.70 0.76
CA SER A 258 18.02 15.26 0.67
C SER A 258 16.76 14.41 0.53
N LEU A 259 15.61 14.93 0.98
CA LEU A 259 14.34 14.22 1.04
C LEU A 259 13.32 14.67 0.00
N THR A 260 13.60 15.75 -0.73
CA THR A 260 12.72 16.26 -1.79
C THR A 260 13.47 16.38 -3.11
N HIS A 261 12.75 16.77 -4.17
CA HIS A 261 13.31 17.14 -5.47
C HIS A 261 13.62 18.65 -5.57
N ILE A 262 13.65 19.38 -4.44
CA ILE A 262 13.75 20.85 -4.45
C ILE A 262 15.03 21.36 -5.10
N TYR A 263 16.06 20.51 -5.11
CA TYR A 263 17.31 20.76 -5.79
C TYR A 263 17.77 19.50 -6.53
N PRO A 264 18.13 19.59 -7.83
CA PRO A 264 18.17 20.80 -8.67
C PRO A 264 16.83 21.13 -9.37
N GLU A 265 15.78 20.32 -9.18
CA GLU A 265 14.57 20.34 -10.02
C GLU A 265 13.55 21.41 -9.59
N THR A 266 13.78 22.09 -8.47
CA THR A 266 12.89 23.11 -7.88
C THR A 266 11.49 22.58 -7.50
N ASP A 267 11.34 21.26 -7.42
CA ASP A 267 10.09 20.60 -7.09
C ASP A 267 10.05 20.25 -5.59
N ILE A 268 8.98 20.66 -4.90
CA ILE A 268 8.86 20.52 -3.44
C ILE A 268 8.46 19.11 -2.97
N HIS A 269 8.12 18.20 -3.88
CA HIS A 269 7.62 16.88 -3.54
C HIS A 269 8.73 15.98 -2.98
N PRO A 270 8.38 15.02 -2.11
CA PRO A 270 9.33 14.07 -1.56
C PRO A 270 9.93 13.24 -2.68
N ASN A 271 11.22 12.95 -2.56
CA ASN A 271 11.84 11.90 -3.35
C ASN A 271 11.64 10.55 -2.64
N GLN A 272 12.19 9.47 -3.22
CA GLN A 272 12.12 8.13 -2.62
C GLN A 272 12.61 8.01 -1.17
N LYS A 273 13.57 8.84 -0.73
CA LYS A 273 14.00 8.89 0.68
C LYS A 273 12.97 9.65 1.53
N GLY A 274 12.43 10.77 1.04
CA GLY A 274 11.37 11.49 1.72
C GLY A 274 10.12 10.64 1.94
N TYR A 275 9.67 9.90 0.93
CA TYR A 275 8.55 8.96 1.08
C TYR A 275 8.84 7.81 2.06
N GLU A 276 10.09 7.37 2.18
CA GLU A 276 10.49 6.40 3.20
C GLU A 276 10.44 7.00 4.62
N GLU A 277 10.84 8.26 4.80
CA GLU A 277 10.72 8.95 6.08
C GLU A 277 9.25 9.16 6.48
N ILE A 278 8.38 9.57 5.54
CA ILE A 278 6.94 9.68 5.79
C ILE A 278 6.36 8.33 6.22
N ALA A 279 6.73 7.25 5.51
CA ALA A 279 6.30 5.90 5.87
C ALA A 279 6.81 5.49 7.26
N LYS A 280 8.05 5.83 7.63
CA LYS A 280 8.63 5.55 8.95
C LYS A 280 7.86 6.26 10.07
N VAL A 281 7.54 7.54 9.89
CA VAL A 281 6.76 8.32 10.86
C VAL A 281 5.39 7.68 11.06
N ILE A 282 4.64 7.43 9.97
CA ILE A 282 3.29 6.87 10.07
C ILE A 282 3.31 5.43 10.60
N SER A 283 4.25 4.59 10.17
CA SER A 283 4.37 3.21 10.68
C SER A 283 4.66 3.17 12.17
N LYS A 284 5.44 4.12 12.68
CA LYS A 284 5.68 4.25 14.13
C LYS A 284 4.41 4.65 14.89
N VAL A 285 3.55 5.48 14.32
CA VAL A 285 2.25 5.83 14.91
C VAL A 285 1.29 4.63 14.94
N VAL A 286 1.28 3.81 13.88
CA VAL A 286 0.35 2.70 13.72
C VAL A 286 0.81 1.43 14.45
N TRP A 287 2.09 1.08 14.32
CA TRP A 287 2.65 -0.21 14.76
C TRP A 287 3.86 -0.09 15.71
N ASP A 288 4.21 1.12 16.16
CA ASP A 288 5.39 1.41 16.99
C ASP A 288 6.71 0.89 16.39
N SER A 289 6.76 0.69 15.08
CA SER A 289 7.91 0.11 14.40
C SER A 289 7.96 0.42 12.91
N TYR A 290 9.15 0.30 12.34
CA TYR A 290 9.37 0.24 10.90
C TYR A 290 10.47 -0.79 10.64
N THR A 291 10.13 -1.86 9.93
CA THR A 291 11.00 -3.01 9.73
C THR A 291 11.69 -2.96 8.37
N GLU A 292 13.02 -3.00 8.40
CA GLU A 292 13.88 -3.13 7.22
C GLU A 292 14.51 -4.52 7.22
N THR A 293 14.21 -5.29 6.15
CA THR A 293 14.75 -6.64 5.95
C THR A 293 16.22 -6.63 5.55
N ALA A 294 16.90 -7.77 5.68
CA ALA A 294 18.28 -7.94 5.25
C ALA A 294 18.46 -7.59 3.75
N ALA A 295 17.52 -7.99 2.89
CA ALA A 295 17.59 -7.68 1.46
C ALA A 295 17.43 -6.18 1.17
N LYS A 296 16.54 -5.49 1.90
CA LYS A 296 16.40 -4.03 1.82
C LYS A 296 17.67 -3.30 2.25
N LYS A 297 18.39 -3.83 3.24
CA LYS A 297 19.70 -3.31 3.71
C LYS A 297 20.88 -3.67 2.80
N GLY A 298 20.66 -4.50 1.79
CA GLY A 298 21.73 -5.01 0.92
C GLY A 298 22.58 -6.12 1.56
N GLU A 299 22.13 -6.70 2.66
CA GLU A 299 22.79 -7.78 3.39
C GLU A 299 22.42 -9.18 2.84
N ALA A 300 21.34 -9.27 2.05
CA ALA A 300 20.88 -10.48 1.38
C ALA A 300 20.39 -10.18 -0.05
N GLU A 301 20.37 -11.21 -0.91
CA GLU A 301 19.81 -11.08 -2.26
C GLU A 301 18.28 -10.96 -2.23
N ILE A 302 17.65 -11.72 -1.34
CA ILE A 302 16.20 -11.77 -1.13
C ILE A 302 15.91 -12.11 0.33
N SER A 303 14.87 -11.49 0.88
CA SER A 303 14.37 -11.79 2.23
C SER A 303 13.04 -12.53 2.14
N ILE A 304 12.80 -13.43 3.09
CA ILE A 304 11.51 -14.12 3.25
C ILE A 304 11.00 -13.81 4.65
N VAL A 305 9.78 -13.30 4.74
CA VAL A 305 9.08 -12.98 5.98
C VAL A 305 7.91 -13.93 6.11
N VAL A 306 7.83 -14.67 7.22
CA VAL A 306 6.75 -15.63 7.49
C VAL A 306 6.06 -15.22 8.79
N LYS A 307 4.73 -15.00 8.75
CA LYS A 307 3.97 -14.51 9.91
C LYS A 307 4.63 -13.29 10.59
N GLY A 308 5.07 -12.33 9.78
CA GLY A 308 5.72 -11.11 10.28
C GLY A 308 7.18 -11.24 10.72
N VAL A 309 7.74 -12.45 10.73
CA VAL A 309 9.13 -12.67 11.16
C VAL A 309 10.01 -12.95 9.95
N GLU A 310 11.06 -12.14 9.79
CA GLU A 310 12.08 -12.42 8.78
C GLU A 310 12.80 -13.74 9.09
N LEU A 311 12.76 -14.66 8.13
CA LEU A 311 13.38 -15.98 8.22
C LEU A 311 14.90 -15.85 8.14
N LYS A 312 15.54 -15.97 9.31
CA LYS A 312 17.00 -16.05 9.40
C LYS A 312 17.43 -17.51 9.27
N SER A 313 18.04 -17.86 8.13
CA SER A 313 18.57 -19.19 7.89
C SER A 313 20.04 -19.17 7.49
N GLN A 314 20.79 -20.19 7.90
CA GLN A 314 22.12 -20.47 7.34
C GLN A 314 22.04 -20.98 5.89
N TYR A 315 20.86 -21.47 5.47
CA TYR A 315 20.55 -21.89 4.10
C TYR A 315 19.74 -20.78 3.43
N GLN A 316 20.43 -19.68 3.13
CA GLN A 316 19.82 -18.48 2.55
C GLN A 316 18.99 -18.82 1.30
N PRO A 317 17.84 -18.15 1.09
CA PRO A 317 17.07 -18.33 -0.12
C PRO A 317 17.89 -17.91 -1.35
N VAL A 318 17.65 -18.56 -2.49
CA VAL A 318 18.42 -18.35 -3.72
C VAL A 318 17.49 -17.89 -4.83
N LEU A 319 17.87 -16.85 -5.55
CA LEU A 319 17.20 -16.46 -6.79
C LEU A 319 17.86 -17.21 -7.97
N LYS A 320 17.08 -18.00 -8.70
CA LYS A 320 17.57 -18.73 -9.87
C LYS A 320 16.54 -18.66 -10.98
N ASN A 321 16.95 -18.15 -12.15
CA ASN A 321 16.09 -17.98 -13.32
C ASN A 321 14.79 -17.19 -13.02
N GLY A 322 14.89 -16.15 -12.17
CA GLY A 322 13.74 -15.35 -11.76
C GLY A 322 12.78 -16.04 -10.78
N GLN A 323 13.15 -17.19 -10.22
CA GLN A 323 12.38 -17.90 -9.20
C GLN A 323 13.13 -17.94 -7.88
N THR A 324 12.40 -17.70 -6.79
CA THR A 324 12.91 -17.84 -5.42
C THR A 324 12.86 -19.30 -4.98
N PHE A 325 13.99 -19.80 -4.51
CA PHE A 325 14.12 -21.12 -3.93
C PHE A 325 14.47 -21.02 -2.44
N ILE A 326 13.88 -21.89 -1.65
CA ILE A 326 14.12 -21.97 -0.21
C ILE A 326 14.41 -23.42 0.19
N ALA A 327 15.25 -23.61 1.21
CA ALA A 327 15.42 -24.92 1.82
C ALA A 327 14.09 -25.40 2.42
N ILE A 328 13.66 -26.61 2.05
CA ILE A 328 12.34 -27.11 2.40
C ILE A 328 12.07 -27.11 3.91
N LYS A 329 13.09 -27.43 4.72
CA LYS A 329 12.95 -27.50 6.17
C LYS A 329 12.67 -26.12 6.77
N ASP A 330 13.36 -25.09 6.31
CA ASP A 330 13.26 -23.74 6.88
C ASP A 330 11.85 -23.18 6.68
N ILE A 331 11.29 -23.34 5.48
CA ILE A 331 9.92 -22.90 5.21
C ILE A 331 8.89 -23.74 5.97
N THR A 332 9.07 -25.08 6.06
CA THR A 332 8.12 -25.91 6.82
C THR A 332 8.12 -25.59 8.30
N ASP A 333 9.30 -25.39 8.90
CA ASP A 333 9.41 -25.01 10.31
C ASP A 333 8.77 -23.63 10.54
N ALA A 334 9.01 -22.67 9.66
CA ALA A 334 8.48 -21.31 9.78
C ALA A 334 6.94 -21.26 9.71
N ILE A 335 6.32 -22.02 8.80
CA ILE A 335 4.86 -22.08 8.69
C ILE A 335 4.22 -22.98 9.75
N GLY A 336 4.99 -23.86 10.40
CA GLY A 336 4.48 -24.85 11.36
C GLY A 336 3.94 -26.13 10.70
N GLY A 337 4.43 -26.47 9.51
CA GLY A 337 4.10 -27.69 8.80
C GLY A 337 5.10 -28.82 9.06
N GLU A 338 4.87 -29.96 8.41
CA GLU A 338 5.80 -31.10 8.42
C GLU A 338 6.41 -31.31 7.04
N SER A 339 7.69 -31.69 6.98
CA SER A 339 8.31 -32.24 5.77
C SER A 339 8.82 -33.66 5.99
N ARG A 340 8.63 -34.52 4.98
CA ARG A 340 9.14 -35.91 4.96
C ARG A 340 9.83 -36.20 3.64
N TRP A 341 10.97 -36.89 3.71
CA TRP A 341 11.71 -37.33 2.53
C TRP A 341 11.42 -38.81 2.23
N ASN A 342 11.11 -39.12 0.97
CA ASN A 342 11.00 -40.49 0.47
C ASN A 342 12.19 -40.81 -0.44
N SER A 343 13.12 -41.62 0.06
CA SER A 343 14.32 -42.02 -0.69
C SER A 343 14.02 -42.93 -1.88
N LYS A 344 12.91 -43.69 -1.89
CA LYS A 344 12.56 -44.59 -3.00
C LYS A 344 12.10 -43.81 -4.22
N THR A 345 11.32 -42.75 -4.01
CA THR A 345 10.79 -41.90 -5.10
C THR A 345 11.59 -40.62 -5.29
N GLN A 346 12.65 -40.41 -4.49
CA GLN A 346 13.45 -39.19 -4.45
C GLN A 346 12.57 -37.93 -4.38
N SER A 347 11.58 -37.94 -3.47
CA SER A 347 10.59 -36.88 -3.35
C SER A 347 10.49 -36.36 -1.93
N ALA A 348 10.29 -35.06 -1.79
CA ALA A 348 9.91 -34.45 -0.51
C ALA A 348 8.39 -34.26 -0.46
N THR A 349 7.77 -34.54 0.68
CA THR A 349 6.35 -34.28 0.93
C THR A 349 6.25 -33.24 2.03
N VAL A 350 5.49 -32.18 1.79
CA VAL A 350 5.19 -31.12 2.77
C VAL A 350 3.72 -31.16 3.10
N THR A 351 3.37 -31.11 4.38
CA THR A 351 1.99 -31.03 4.85
C THR A 351 1.77 -29.85 5.79
N TYR A 352 0.67 -29.12 5.59
CA TYR A 352 0.25 -27.99 6.42
C TYR A 352 -1.27 -27.84 6.33
N GLU A 353 -1.96 -27.68 7.47
CA GLU A 353 -3.42 -27.47 7.55
C GLU A 353 -4.24 -28.40 6.64
N GLY A 354 -3.93 -29.70 6.67
CA GLY A 354 -4.61 -30.73 5.86
C GLY A 354 -4.24 -30.76 4.37
N ARG A 355 -3.45 -29.81 3.88
CA ARG A 355 -2.91 -29.80 2.50
C ARG A 355 -1.58 -30.56 2.43
N SER A 356 -1.31 -31.14 1.27
CA SER A 356 -0.13 -31.95 0.99
C SER A 356 0.46 -31.63 -0.37
N VAL A 357 1.76 -31.37 -0.41
CA VAL A 357 2.53 -31.11 -1.64
C VAL A 357 3.70 -32.09 -1.73
N VAL A 358 3.72 -32.90 -2.80
CA VAL A 358 4.78 -33.84 -3.13
C VAL A 358 5.65 -33.27 -4.24
N ILE A 359 6.93 -33.08 -3.95
CA ILE A 359 7.92 -32.43 -4.80
C ILE A 359 9.02 -33.45 -5.13
N PRO A 360 8.98 -34.09 -6.31
CA PRO A 360 10.05 -34.97 -6.77
C PRO A 360 11.28 -34.15 -7.18
N MET A 361 12.47 -34.63 -6.82
CA MET A 361 13.74 -33.99 -7.18
C MET A 361 13.92 -33.95 -8.71
N GLY A 362 14.32 -32.80 -9.25
CA GLY A 362 14.58 -32.64 -10.70
C GLY A 362 13.34 -32.71 -11.60
N SER A 363 12.14 -32.96 -11.06
CA SER A 363 10.90 -33.02 -11.81
C SER A 363 10.27 -31.64 -11.96
N ASN A 364 9.79 -31.33 -13.16
CA ASN A 364 8.96 -30.16 -13.43
C ASN A 364 7.49 -30.36 -13.04
N LYS A 365 7.12 -31.55 -12.57
CA LYS A 365 5.78 -31.90 -12.10
C LYS A 365 5.79 -32.10 -10.59
N ILE A 366 4.91 -31.38 -9.90
CA ILE A 366 4.69 -31.40 -8.46
C ILE A 366 3.23 -31.81 -8.22
N THR A 367 2.95 -32.61 -7.20
CA THR A 367 1.57 -33.01 -6.88
C THR A 367 1.09 -32.24 -5.66
N SER A 368 0.00 -31.51 -5.78
CA SER A 368 -0.65 -30.75 -4.71
C SER A 368 -2.06 -31.28 -4.49
N ASN A 369 -2.35 -31.87 -3.33
CA ASN A 369 -3.66 -32.43 -2.99
C ASN A 369 -4.23 -33.39 -4.06
N GLY A 370 -3.35 -34.14 -4.74
CA GLY A 370 -3.69 -35.05 -5.84
C GLY A 370 -3.69 -34.43 -7.24
N GLU A 371 -3.65 -33.10 -7.35
CA GLU A 371 -3.56 -32.40 -8.63
C GLU A 371 -2.11 -32.14 -9.05
N THR A 372 -1.83 -32.06 -10.35
CA THR A 372 -0.47 -31.80 -10.84
C THR A 372 -0.26 -30.31 -11.11
N LEU A 373 0.73 -29.72 -10.45
CA LEU A 373 1.28 -28.40 -10.73
C LEU A 373 2.58 -28.52 -11.54
N THR A 374 2.86 -27.54 -12.38
CA THR A 374 4.11 -27.49 -13.17
C THR A 374 5.00 -26.33 -12.74
N THR A 375 6.32 -26.55 -12.78
CA THR A 375 7.33 -25.52 -12.55
C THR A 375 8.33 -25.46 -13.68
N ALA A 376 8.73 -24.26 -14.08
CA ALA A 376 9.77 -24.06 -15.09
C ALA A 376 11.18 -24.37 -14.55
N SER A 377 11.37 -24.39 -13.22
CA SER A 377 12.65 -24.77 -12.61
C SER A 377 12.40 -25.75 -11.46
N PRO A 378 12.87 -27.00 -11.57
CA PRO A 378 12.57 -28.05 -10.60
C PRO A 378 13.36 -27.87 -9.30
N ALA A 379 12.92 -28.55 -8.25
CA ALA A 379 13.66 -28.65 -7.00
C ALA A 379 15.05 -29.29 -7.23
N PHE A 380 16.04 -28.82 -6.48
CA PHE A 380 17.43 -29.26 -6.62
C PHE A 380 18.13 -29.40 -5.27
N LEU A 381 19.24 -30.15 -5.24
CA LEU A 381 20.14 -30.18 -4.09
C LEU A 381 21.12 -29.01 -4.18
N HIS A 382 21.06 -28.12 -3.19
CA HIS A 382 22.01 -27.03 -3.03
C HIS A 382 23.05 -27.41 -1.99
N LYS A 383 24.33 -27.31 -2.36
CA LYS A 383 25.46 -27.64 -1.48
C LYS A 383 25.95 -26.38 -0.77
N ILE A 384 25.95 -26.40 0.55
CA ILE A 384 26.41 -25.31 1.41
C ILE A 384 27.47 -25.88 2.35
N GLY A 385 28.73 -25.51 2.11
CA GLY A 385 29.87 -26.10 2.80
C GLY A 385 29.94 -27.61 2.62
N LYS A 386 29.79 -28.36 3.73
CA LYS A 386 29.80 -29.84 3.75
C LYS A 386 28.40 -30.45 3.69
N GLU A 387 27.35 -29.65 3.72
CA GLU A 387 25.97 -30.12 3.72
C GLU A 387 25.30 -29.93 2.35
N SER A 388 24.27 -30.73 2.08
CA SER A 388 23.37 -30.57 0.94
C SER A 388 21.94 -30.45 1.44
N LYS A 389 21.19 -29.46 0.96
CA LYS A 389 19.78 -29.25 1.28
C LYS A 389 18.93 -29.26 0.02
N THR A 390 17.71 -29.76 0.15
CA THR A 390 16.71 -29.69 -0.93
C THR A 390 16.11 -28.30 -0.98
N TYR A 391 16.35 -27.60 -2.09
CA TYR A 391 15.77 -26.31 -2.40
C TYR A 391 14.57 -26.48 -3.32
N VAL A 392 13.47 -25.84 -2.98
CA VAL A 392 12.19 -25.96 -3.68
C VAL A 392 11.70 -24.59 -4.17
N PRO A 393 10.98 -24.53 -5.31
CA PRO A 393 10.38 -23.29 -5.79
C PRO A 393 9.34 -22.78 -4.78
N LEU A 394 9.58 -21.61 -4.18
CA LEU A 394 8.76 -21.10 -3.10
C LEU A 394 7.31 -20.86 -3.54
N ALA A 395 7.12 -20.26 -4.71
CA ALA A 395 5.78 -19.93 -5.22
C ALA A 395 4.89 -21.18 -5.39
N ILE A 396 5.44 -22.27 -5.93
CA ILE A 396 4.68 -23.51 -6.14
C ILE A 396 4.39 -24.22 -4.82
N LEU A 397 5.36 -24.23 -3.90
CA LEU A 397 5.13 -24.76 -2.56
C LEU A 397 4.02 -23.99 -1.86
N ALA A 398 4.09 -22.66 -1.86
CA ALA A 398 3.10 -21.81 -1.22
C ALA A 398 1.72 -21.95 -1.88
N GLN A 399 1.65 -21.99 -3.21
CA GLN A 399 0.40 -22.25 -3.94
C GLN A 399 -0.22 -23.59 -3.55
N GLY A 400 0.57 -24.66 -3.51
CA GLY A 400 0.06 -26.00 -3.18
C GLY A 400 -0.39 -26.14 -1.72
N LEU A 401 0.24 -25.40 -0.81
CA LEU A 401 -0.15 -25.30 0.60
C LEU A 401 -1.24 -24.23 0.84
N GLY A 402 -1.64 -23.49 -0.19
CA GLY A 402 -2.63 -22.42 -0.11
C GLY A 402 -2.25 -21.30 0.84
N LEU A 403 -0.97 -20.91 0.85
CA LEU A 403 -0.46 -19.77 1.63
C LEU A 403 -0.68 -18.45 0.88
N ASP A 404 -0.91 -17.35 1.60
CA ASP A 404 -0.93 -16.02 1.00
C ASP A 404 0.52 -15.53 0.80
N VAL A 405 0.86 -15.18 -0.44
CA VAL A 405 2.21 -14.73 -0.79
C VAL A 405 2.17 -13.40 -1.52
N LYS A 406 2.92 -12.44 -0.98
CA LYS A 406 3.16 -11.14 -1.63
C LYS A 406 4.65 -10.96 -1.86
N TYR A 407 5.02 -10.44 -3.02
CA TYR A 407 6.41 -10.10 -3.32
C TYR A 407 6.54 -8.60 -3.53
N SER A 408 7.42 -7.96 -2.77
CA SER A 408 7.87 -6.59 -3.02
C SER A 408 9.18 -6.61 -3.79
N GLY A 409 9.12 -6.16 -5.05
CA GLY A 409 10.32 -5.98 -5.87
C GLY A 409 11.21 -4.83 -5.38
N LYS A 410 10.64 -3.84 -4.69
CA LYS A 410 11.37 -2.66 -4.18
C LYS A 410 12.23 -3.00 -2.97
N THR A 411 11.74 -3.87 -2.10
CA THR A 411 12.47 -4.35 -0.91
C THR A 411 13.11 -5.72 -1.11
N LYS A 412 12.90 -6.36 -2.27
CA LYS A 412 13.29 -7.75 -2.57
C LYS A 412 12.86 -8.71 -1.45
N THR A 413 11.60 -8.60 -1.03
CA THR A 413 11.06 -9.36 0.10
C THR A 413 9.84 -10.15 -0.32
N VAL A 414 9.80 -11.43 0.04
CA VAL A 414 8.62 -12.28 -0.06
C VAL A 414 7.96 -12.35 1.31
N PHE A 415 6.70 -11.92 1.40
CA PHE A 415 5.87 -12.06 2.58
C PHE A 415 4.97 -13.27 2.44
N ILE A 416 4.92 -14.09 3.48
CA ILE A 416 4.08 -15.28 3.59
C ILE A 416 3.20 -15.12 4.82
N ASN A 417 1.92 -14.88 4.58
CA ASN A 417 0.90 -14.78 5.62
C ASN A 417 0.02 -16.04 5.57
N LEU A 418 -0.45 -16.50 6.74
CA LEU A 418 -1.14 -17.78 6.91
C LEU A 418 -2.64 -17.61 7.07
#